data_AF-A0A957GTF8-F1
#
_entry.id   AF-A0A957GTF8-F1
#
_cell.length_a   1.000
_cell.length_b   1.000
_cell.length_c   1.000
_cell.angle_alpha   90.00
_cell.angle_beta   90.00
_cell.angle_gamma   90.00
#
_symmetry.space_group_name_H-M   'P 1'
#
loop_
_entity.id
_entity.type
_entity.pdbx_description
1 polymer ?
#
loop_
_entity_poly.entity_id
_entity_poly.type
_entity_poly.pdbx_seq_one_letter_code
_entity_poly.pdbx_strand_id
1 'polypeptide(L)'
;MSQRILIAYASGTGSTAEVAEAIAEVLRQEATVVEIQAVTEVTTTTPYSAIVIGSSIRVGRWLPDAVAFVQQNQADLRTKPVAYFTTCLTMANRNADNRRIVLAYMDPVLKIDPDIQPVGLGLFAGALAPTQTMLMSNQTGPYGDFRNWDIIRSWAEKIRPALLTAETPRDHKVTNLADAVLSFTDLSGMNLSEVNLRRADLTAAELTHANLAESQL
;
A
#
# COMPACT_ATOMS: atom_id res chain seq x y z
N MET A 1 13.73 -15.40 -15.83
CA MET A 1 13.86 -13.92 -15.83
C MET A 1 13.83 -13.48 -14.38
N SER A 2 14.77 -12.66 -13.93
CA SER A 2 14.76 -12.10 -12.57
C SER A 2 13.59 -11.11 -12.42
N GLN A 3 12.78 -11.25 -11.37
CA GLN A 3 11.70 -10.31 -11.07
C GLN A 3 12.32 -8.98 -10.62
N ARG A 4 11.83 -7.86 -11.14
CA ARG A 4 12.30 -6.51 -10.75
C ARG A 4 11.16 -5.73 -10.16
N ILE A 5 11.27 -5.37 -8.89
CA ILE A 5 10.27 -4.57 -8.17
C ILE A 5 10.84 -3.18 -7.93
N LEU A 6 10.06 -2.16 -8.27
CA LEU A 6 10.34 -0.78 -7.88
C LEU A 6 9.56 -0.45 -6.61
N ILE A 7 10.24 0.08 -5.60
CA ILE A 7 9.62 0.79 -4.49
C ILE A 7 9.86 2.29 -4.69
N ALA A 8 8.85 2.98 -5.20
CA ALA A 8 8.89 4.42 -5.41
C ALA A 8 8.26 5.12 -4.19
N TYR A 9 8.93 6.11 -3.58
CA TYR A 9 8.39 6.80 -2.40
C TYR A 9 8.48 8.32 -2.46
N ALA A 10 7.55 9.00 -1.80
CA ALA A 10 7.68 10.41 -1.42
C ALA A 10 7.78 10.52 0.11
N SER A 11 8.85 11.15 0.60
CA SER A 11 9.13 11.25 2.03
C SER A 11 9.44 12.69 2.41
N GLY A 12 8.66 13.26 3.35
CA GLY A 12 8.89 14.63 3.77
C GLY A 12 10.02 14.79 4.81
N THR A 13 10.23 13.79 5.68
CA THR A 13 11.24 13.84 6.77
C THR A 13 12.05 12.54 6.92
N GLY A 14 12.08 11.70 5.88
CA GLY A 14 12.86 10.45 5.88
C GLY A 14 12.08 9.20 6.32
N SER A 15 11.09 9.33 7.22
CA SER A 15 10.38 8.16 7.78
C SER A 15 9.79 7.20 6.73
N THR A 16 9.19 7.71 5.65
CA THR A 16 8.64 6.87 4.57
C THR A 16 9.73 6.13 3.77
N ALA A 17 10.92 6.73 3.65
CA ALA A 17 12.06 6.12 2.96
C ALA A 17 12.56 4.90 3.74
N GLU A 18 12.71 5.03 5.05
CA GLU A 18 13.09 3.91 5.93
C GLU A 18 12.02 2.80 5.96
N VAL A 19 10.73 3.14 5.86
CA VAL A 19 9.67 2.13 5.68
C VAL A 19 9.79 1.43 4.33
N ALA A 20 10.09 2.15 3.25
CA ALA A 20 10.38 1.55 1.94
C ALA A 20 11.58 0.60 1.99
N GLU A 21 12.64 0.94 2.72
CA GLU A 21 13.79 0.07 2.94
C GLU A 21 13.42 -1.24 3.66
N ALA A 22 12.63 -1.15 4.73
CA ALA A 22 12.15 -2.34 5.44
C ALA A 22 11.25 -3.24 4.57
N ILE A 23 10.40 -2.65 3.73
CA ILE A 23 9.61 -3.41 2.74
C ILE A 23 10.55 -4.07 1.72
N ALA A 24 11.56 -3.35 1.23
CA ALA A 24 12.51 -3.89 0.26
C ALA A 24 13.30 -5.07 0.81
N GLU A 25 13.72 -5.01 2.08
CA GLU A 25 14.44 -6.10 2.75
C GLU A 25 13.64 -7.40 2.71
N VAL A 26 12.33 -7.34 2.96
CA VAL A 26 11.44 -8.51 2.91
C VAL A 26 11.22 -9.01 1.49
N LEU A 27 11.06 -8.10 0.52
CA LEU A 27 10.79 -8.46 -0.87
C LEU A 27 12.02 -9.04 -1.58
N ARG A 28 13.23 -8.70 -1.11
CA ARG A 28 14.48 -9.28 -1.61
C ARG A 28 14.57 -10.76 -1.22
N GLN A 29 14.50 -11.63 -2.21
CA GLN A 29 14.81 -13.06 -2.09
C GLN A 29 15.57 -13.53 -3.34
N GLU A 30 16.02 -14.78 -3.33
CA GLU A 30 16.68 -15.40 -4.48
C GLU A 30 15.84 -15.16 -5.76
N ALA A 31 16.47 -14.55 -6.77
CA ALA A 31 15.88 -14.14 -8.06
C ALA A 31 14.93 -12.92 -8.08
N THR A 32 14.81 -12.13 -7.00
CA THR A 32 14.08 -10.84 -6.99
C THR A 32 15.01 -9.66 -6.75
N VAL A 33 15.09 -8.73 -7.69
CA VAL A 33 15.81 -7.46 -7.56
C VAL A 33 14.82 -6.39 -7.12
N VAL A 34 15.13 -5.70 -6.03
CA VAL A 34 14.28 -4.61 -5.50
C VAL A 34 15.07 -3.31 -5.49
N GLU A 35 14.59 -2.35 -6.27
CA GLU A 35 15.12 -0.99 -6.34
C GLU A 35 14.23 -0.05 -5.55
N ILE A 36 14.85 0.88 -4.83
CA ILE A 36 14.17 1.87 -4.02
C ILE A 36 14.57 3.24 -4.54
N GLN A 37 13.60 4.06 -4.90
CA GLN A 37 13.87 5.40 -5.44
C GLN A 37 12.85 6.40 -4.91
N ALA A 38 13.27 7.65 -4.73
CA ALA A 38 12.31 8.73 -4.56
C ALA A 38 11.50 8.87 -5.86
N VAL A 39 10.19 9.14 -5.75
CA VAL A 39 9.31 9.28 -6.93
C VAL A 39 9.79 10.34 -7.93
N THR A 40 10.54 11.35 -7.46
CA THR A 40 11.13 12.42 -8.27
C THR A 40 12.36 11.98 -9.07
N GLU A 41 12.96 10.84 -8.72
CA GLU A 41 14.16 10.29 -9.35
C GLU A 41 13.84 9.16 -10.33
N VAL A 42 12.60 8.63 -10.30
CA VAL A 42 12.16 7.56 -11.19
C VAL A 42 11.94 8.12 -12.60
N THR A 43 12.77 7.67 -13.55
CA THR A 43 12.68 8.09 -14.96
C THR A 43 11.79 7.17 -15.80
N THR A 44 11.66 5.91 -15.42
CA THR A 44 10.81 4.93 -16.11
C THR A 44 10.38 3.80 -15.18
N THR A 45 9.18 3.29 -15.41
CA THR A 45 8.53 2.19 -14.69
C THR A 45 8.49 0.89 -15.51
N THR A 46 8.81 0.98 -16.81
CA THR A 46 8.77 -0.13 -17.77
C THR A 46 9.61 -1.37 -17.40
N PRO A 47 10.85 -1.26 -16.85
CA PRO A 47 11.66 -2.46 -16.59
C PRO A 47 11.21 -3.27 -15.37
N TYR A 48 10.23 -2.77 -14.60
CA TYR A 48 9.75 -3.41 -13.39
C TYR A 48 8.50 -4.23 -13.66
N SER A 49 8.47 -5.44 -13.12
CA SER A 49 7.35 -6.36 -13.19
C SER A 49 6.27 -6.07 -12.14
N ALA A 50 6.60 -5.35 -11.07
CA ALA A 50 5.65 -4.86 -10.07
C ALA A 50 6.15 -3.55 -9.44
N ILE A 51 5.22 -2.76 -8.88
CA ILE A 51 5.55 -1.46 -8.29
C ILE A 51 4.87 -1.30 -6.92
N VAL A 52 5.64 -0.90 -5.92
CA VAL A 52 5.15 -0.48 -4.61
C VAL A 52 5.31 1.04 -4.52
N ILE A 53 4.23 1.77 -4.22
CA ILE A 53 4.25 3.24 -4.19
C ILE A 53 3.93 3.73 -2.77
N GLY A 54 4.82 4.54 -2.22
CA GLY A 54 4.76 5.04 -0.86
C GLY A 54 4.62 6.55 -0.76
N SER A 55 3.84 7.04 0.20
CA SER A 55 3.83 8.47 0.52
C SER A 55 3.58 8.74 2.00
N SER A 56 4.27 9.73 2.58
CA SER A 56 3.82 10.28 3.86
C SER A 56 2.51 11.04 3.68
N ILE A 57 1.58 10.90 4.62
CA ILE A 57 0.40 11.77 4.70
C ILE A 57 0.74 13.03 5.48
N ARG A 58 0.50 14.19 4.86
CA ARG A 58 0.56 15.51 5.50
C ARG A 58 -0.77 16.23 5.30
N VAL A 59 -1.31 16.75 6.39
CA VAL A 59 -2.60 17.50 6.38
C VAL A 59 -3.70 16.70 5.64
N GLY A 60 -3.78 15.40 5.95
CA GLY A 60 -4.80 14.50 5.41
C GLY A 60 -4.65 14.10 3.94
N ARG A 61 -3.48 14.29 3.32
CA ARG A 61 -3.24 13.91 1.92
C ARG A 61 -1.85 13.32 1.71
N TRP A 62 -1.71 12.45 0.72
CA TRP A 62 -0.42 12.07 0.17
C TRP A 62 0.36 13.30 -0.31
N LEU A 63 1.69 13.21 -0.31
CA LEU A 63 2.54 14.25 -0.87
C LEU A 63 2.25 14.43 -2.38
N PRO A 64 2.26 15.68 -2.89
CA PRO A 64 1.97 15.98 -4.29
C PRO A 64 2.83 15.17 -5.28
N ASP A 65 4.11 14.98 -4.99
CA ASP A 65 5.01 14.24 -5.88
C ASP A 65 4.60 12.77 -6.07
N ALA A 66 4.11 12.11 -5.01
CA ALA A 66 3.60 10.75 -5.12
C ALA A 66 2.29 10.69 -5.91
N VAL A 67 1.40 11.68 -5.71
CA VAL A 67 0.15 11.79 -6.48
C VAL A 67 0.47 11.99 -7.97
N ALA A 68 1.38 12.91 -8.29
CA ALA A 68 1.82 13.19 -9.65
C ALA A 68 2.47 11.95 -10.30
N PHE A 69 3.27 11.20 -9.54
CA PHE A 69 3.85 9.95 -10.02
C PHE A 69 2.79 8.94 -10.45
N VAL A 70 1.74 8.73 -9.67
CA VAL A 70 0.62 7.84 -10.05
C VAL A 70 -0.07 8.37 -11.30
N GLN A 71 -0.40 9.67 -11.35
CA GLN A 71 -1.07 10.29 -12.50
C GLN A 71 -0.29 10.12 -13.82
N GLN A 72 1.03 10.28 -13.77
CA GLN A 72 1.89 10.21 -14.95
C GLN A 72 2.11 8.77 -15.45
N ASN A 73 2.00 7.77 -14.57
CA ASN A 73 2.34 6.38 -14.89
C ASN A 73 1.12 5.46 -15.03
N GLN A 74 -0.11 5.98 -15.02
CA GLN A 74 -1.36 5.20 -15.04
C GLN A 74 -1.37 4.06 -16.07
N ALA A 75 -0.98 4.35 -17.32
CA ALA A 75 -0.99 3.37 -18.40
C ALA A 75 -0.10 2.15 -18.13
N ASP A 76 1.08 2.37 -17.56
CA ASP A 76 2.01 1.28 -17.20
C ASP A 76 1.57 0.59 -15.91
N LEU A 77 1.12 1.36 -14.90
CA LEU A 77 0.64 0.83 -13.62
C LEU A 77 -0.55 -0.13 -13.77
N ARG A 78 -1.47 0.10 -14.73
CA ARG A 78 -2.58 -0.80 -15.04
C ARG A 78 -2.15 -2.20 -15.51
N THR A 79 -0.92 -2.33 -16.00
CA THR A 79 -0.44 -3.58 -16.64
C THR A 79 0.30 -4.51 -15.69
N LYS A 80 0.50 -4.10 -14.43
CA LYS A 80 1.34 -4.83 -13.46
C LYS A 80 0.74 -4.79 -12.05
N PRO A 81 1.12 -5.72 -11.18
CA PRO A 81 0.78 -5.63 -9.76
C PRO A 81 1.29 -4.33 -9.14
N VAL A 82 0.39 -3.60 -8.48
CA VAL A 82 0.69 -2.36 -7.76
C VAL A 82 0.30 -2.53 -6.30
N ALA A 83 1.14 -2.08 -5.37
CA ALA A 83 0.76 -1.95 -3.96
C ALA A 83 0.98 -0.51 -3.49
N TYR A 84 0.16 -0.04 -2.56
CA TYR A 84 0.34 1.28 -1.95
C TYR A 84 0.65 1.17 -0.48
N PHE A 85 1.50 2.07 0.02
CA PHE A 85 1.66 2.24 1.46
C PHE A 85 1.74 3.71 1.86
N THR A 86 1.46 3.99 3.12
CA THR A 86 1.55 5.33 3.67
C THR A 86 2.10 5.33 5.09
N THR A 87 2.79 6.43 5.44
CA THR A 87 3.15 6.75 6.82
C THR A 87 2.29 7.92 7.30
N CYS A 88 1.65 7.77 8.45
CA CYS A 88 0.81 8.80 9.04
C CYS A 88 0.85 8.73 10.57
N LEU A 89 1.09 9.85 11.26
CA LEU A 89 1.12 9.88 12.73
C LEU A 89 -0.23 9.49 13.36
N THR A 90 -1.35 9.63 12.64
CA THR A 90 -2.66 9.11 13.07
C THR A 90 -2.62 7.60 13.37
N MET A 91 -1.75 6.84 12.68
CA MET A 91 -1.57 5.41 12.91
C MET A 91 -0.74 5.08 14.16
N ALA A 92 -0.18 6.08 14.87
CA ALA A 92 0.52 5.86 16.14
C ALA A 92 -0.42 5.29 17.21
N ASN A 93 -1.70 5.65 17.17
CA ASN A 93 -2.77 4.98 17.90
C ASN A 93 -3.56 4.11 16.91
N ARG A 94 -3.16 2.85 16.73
CA ARG A 94 -3.79 1.95 15.78
C ARG A 94 -5.14 1.45 16.33
N ASN A 95 -6.22 1.99 15.80
CA ASN A 95 -7.61 1.57 16.03
C ASN A 95 -8.44 1.72 14.75
N ALA A 96 -9.65 1.18 14.73
CA ALA A 96 -10.52 1.17 13.55
C ALA A 96 -10.85 2.58 13.03
N ASP A 97 -11.09 3.55 13.91
CA ASP A 97 -11.41 4.93 13.50
C ASP A 97 -10.21 5.62 12.84
N ASN A 98 -9.05 5.55 13.46
CA ASN A 98 -7.82 6.11 12.90
C ASN A 98 -7.47 5.44 11.57
N ARG A 99 -7.66 4.13 11.46
CA ARG A 99 -7.46 3.40 10.22
C ARG A 99 -8.41 3.88 9.12
N ARG A 100 -9.71 4.02 9.42
CA ARG A 100 -10.71 4.58 8.50
C ARG A 100 -10.37 6.00 8.07
N ILE A 101 -9.89 6.85 8.98
CA ILE A 101 -9.42 8.21 8.67
C ILE A 101 -8.24 8.16 7.69
N VAL A 102 -7.24 7.32 7.94
CA VAL A 102 -6.05 7.23 7.07
C VAL A 102 -6.42 6.65 5.70
N LEU A 103 -7.33 5.67 5.63
CA LEU A 103 -7.87 5.18 4.35
C LEU A 103 -8.56 6.30 3.56
N ALA A 104 -9.38 7.12 4.21
CA ALA A 104 -10.02 8.26 3.56
C ALA A 104 -9.00 9.30 3.05
N TYR A 105 -7.82 9.41 3.64
CA TYR A 105 -6.73 10.23 3.12
C TYR A 105 -6.06 9.65 1.87
N MET A 106 -6.24 8.36 1.61
CA MET A 106 -5.79 7.68 0.38
C MET A 106 -6.82 7.78 -0.75
N ASP A 107 -8.08 8.13 -0.47
CA ASP A 107 -9.13 8.32 -1.49
C ASP A 107 -8.66 9.08 -2.74
N PRO A 108 -7.96 10.23 -2.62
CA PRO A 108 -7.57 10.99 -3.80
C PRO A 108 -6.63 10.21 -4.72
N VAL A 109 -5.72 9.39 -4.19
CA VAL A 109 -4.79 8.60 -5.01
C VAL A 109 -5.47 7.35 -5.57
N LEU A 110 -6.31 6.68 -4.78
CA LEU A 110 -7.07 5.50 -5.21
C LEU A 110 -8.09 5.83 -6.31
N LYS A 111 -8.62 7.07 -6.32
CA LYS A 111 -9.59 7.54 -7.30
C LYS A 111 -8.98 8.16 -8.56
N ILE A 112 -7.65 8.30 -8.63
CA ILE A 112 -6.98 8.75 -9.87
C ILE A 112 -7.36 7.81 -11.01
N ASP A 113 -7.31 6.50 -10.73
CA ASP A 113 -7.50 5.47 -11.71
C ASP A 113 -8.10 4.20 -11.06
N PRO A 114 -9.42 4.00 -11.17
CA PRO A 114 -10.08 2.83 -10.60
C PRO A 114 -9.66 1.48 -11.22
N ASP A 115 -9.00 1.49 -12.38
CA ASP A 115 -8.52 0.27 -13.01
C ASP A 115 -7.17 -0.19 -12.44
N ILE A 116 -6.50 0.68 -11.67
CA ILE A 116 -5.35 0.30 -10.85
C ILE A 116 -5.89 -0.23 -9.53
N GLN A 117 -6.09 -1.54 -9.45
CA GLN A 117 -6.53 -2.25 -8.24
C GLN A 117 -5.31 -2.69 -7.43
N PRO A 118 -4.97 -2.03 -6.31
CA PRO A 118 -3.77 -2.38 -5.57
C PRO A 118 -3.91 -3.78 -4.96
N VAL A 119 -2.83 -4.56 -4.98
CA VAL A 119 -2.77 -5.88 -4.34
C VAL A 119 -2.71 -5.78 -2.80
N GLY A 120 -2.49 -4.58 -2.28
CA GLY A 120 -2.57 -4.29 -0.85
C GLY A 120 -2.33 -2.82 -0.50
N LEU A 121 -2.92 -2.41 0.63
CA LEU A 121 -2.73 -1.09 1.23
C LEU A 121 -2.01 -1.21 2.57
N GLY A 122 -0.82 -0.62 2.68
CA GLY A 122 -0.01 -0.56 3.89
C GLY A 122 -0.26 0.72 4.66
N LEU A 123 -0.87 0.65 5.84
CA LEU A 123 -1.13 1.82 6.69
C LEU A 123 -0.22 1.79 7.90
N PHE A 124 0.82 2.62 7.88
CA PHE A 124 1.86 2.58 8.90
C PHE A 124 1.92 3.89 9.66
N ALA A 125 2.32 3.80 10.92
CA ALA A 125 2.74 4.97 11.67
C ALA A 125 4.06 5.50 11.12
N GLY A 126 4.30 6.80 11.29
CA GLY A 126 5.58 7.44 10.95
C GLY A 126 6.43 7.72 12.17
N ALA A 127 7.60 8.28 11.94
CA ALA A 127 8.47 8.86 12.95
C ALA A 127 8.60 10.37 12.74
N LEU A 128 8.64 11.13 13.84
CA LEU A 128 8.92 12.55 13.83
C LEU A 128 9.98 12.85 14.89
N ALA A 129 11.21 13.12 14.44
CA ALA A 129 12.31 13.46 15.32
C ALA A 129 12.16 14.90 15.84
N PRO A 130 12.57 15.20 17.09
CA PRO A 130 12.50 16.54 17.65
C PRO A 130 13.21 17.61 16.80
N THR A 131 14.31 17.28 16.13
CA THR A 131 15.05 18.22 15.25
C THR A 131 14.31 18.55 13.96
N GLN A 132 13.39 17.69 13.51
CA GLN A 132 12.61 17.88 12.29
C GLN A 132 11.40 18.80 12.51
N THR A 133 11.11 19.16 13.76
CA THR A 133 9.98 20.00 14.16
C THR A 133 10.10 21.45 13.70
N MET A 134 11.32 21.99 13.58
CA MET A 134 11.54 23.36 13.10
C MET A 134 11.10 23.55 11.63
N LEU A 135 10.97 22.45 10.88
CA LEU A 135 10.52 22.44 9.49
C LEU A 135 9.00 22.23 9.35
N MET A 136 8.29 21.96 10.46
CA MET A 136 6.87 21.56 10.47
C MET A 136 6.07 22.31 11.54
N SER A 137 6.14 23.64 11.51
CA SER A 137 5.53 24.54 12.53
C SER A 137 4.02 24.40 12.73
N ASN A 138 3.30 23.79 11.78
CA ASN A 138 1.84 23.62 11.82
C ASN A 138 1.38 22.18 12.11
N GLN A 139 2.28 21.27 12.50
CA GLN A 139 1.92 19.87 12.75
C GLN A 139 1.53 19.65 14.21
N THR A 140 0.32 19.14 14.44
CA THR A 140 -0.15 18.64 15.73
C THR A 140 -0.02 17.12 15.77
N GLY A 141 0.69 16.57 16.75
CA GLY A 141 0.90 15.13 16.87
C GLY A 141 2.00 14.76 17.87
N PRO A 142 2.07 13.50 18.31
CA PRO A 142 3.08 13.05 19.26
C PRO A 142 4.46 12.98 18.59
N TYR A 143 5.51 13.32 19.36
CA TYR A 143 6.90 13.16 18.94
C TYR A 143 7.43 11.77 19.27
N GLY A 144 8.26 11.22 18.39
CA GLY A 144 8.84 9.89 18.57
C GLY A 144 8.80 9.05 17.31
N ASP A 145 9.30 7.83 17.43
CA ASP A 145 9.16 6.78 16.43
C ASP A 145 8.00 5.86 16.83
N PHE A 146 6.95 5.84 16.01
CA PHE A 146 5.78 5.00 16.23
C PHE A 146 5.69 3.84 15.23
N ARG A 147 6.69 3.69 14.36
CA ARG A 147 6.72 2.61 13.37
C ARG A 147 6.77 1.28 14.07
N ASN A 148 5.91 0.38 13.61
CA ASN A 148 5.94 -1.01 14.02
C ASN A 148 6.55 -1.83 12.88
N TRP A 149 7.83 -2.16 13.03
CA TRP A 149 8.61 -2.85 12.01
C TRP A 149 8.10 -4.26 11.73
N ASP A 150 7.55 -4.95 12.73
CA ASP A 150 6.98 -6.29 12.54
C ASP A 150 5.72 -6.22 11.67
N ILE A 151 4.84 -5.24 11.92
CA ILE A 151 3.65 -5.01 11.08
C ILE A 151 4.03 -4.66 9.65
N ILE A 152 5.06 -3.81 9.45
CA ILE A 152 5.55 -3.44 8.12
C ILE A 152 6.08 -4.67 7.37
N ARG A 153 6.92 -5.47 8.03
CA ARG A 153 7.49 -6.68 7.44
C ARG A 153 6.42 -7.73 7.13
N SER A 154 5.53 -8.01 8.08
CA SER A 154 4.42 -8.95 7.86
C SER A 154 3.47 -8.52 6.74
N TRP A 155 3.24 -7.21 6.58
CA TRP A 155 2.47 -6.71 5.43
C TRP A 155 3.20 -6.98 4.11
N ALA A 156 4.51 -6.71 4.05
CA ALA A 156 5.32 -6.98 2.87
C ALA A 156 5.35 -8.47 2.51
N GLU A 157 5.48 -9.35 3.51
CA GLU A 157 5.39 -10.81 3.35
C GLU A 157 4.03 -11.23 2.77
N LYS A 158 2.93 -10.66 3.28
CA LYS A 158 1.56 -10.98 2.85
C LYS A 158 1.31 -10.61 1.38
N ILE A 159 1.78 -9.45 0.91
CA ILE A 159 1.53 -9.00 -0.47
C ILE A 159 2.52 -9.58 -1.48
N ARG A 160 3.67 -10.08 -1.03
CA ARG A 160 4.75 -10.54 -1.89
C ARG A 160 4.31 -11.55 -2.96
N PRO A 161 3.52 -12.61 -2.64
CA PRO A 161 3.07 -13.54 -3.68
C PRO A 161 2.31 -12.84 -4.82
N ALA A 162 1.45 -11.89 -4.49
CA ALA A 162 0.67 -11.12 -5.47
C ALA A 162 1.53 -10.14 -6.29
N LEU A 163 2.66 -9.67 -5.76
CA LEU A 163 3.64 -8.89 -6.52
C LEU A 163 4.47 -9.73 -7.49
N LEU A 164 4.61 -11.04 -7.22
CA LEU A 164 5.44 -11.95 -8.01
C LEU A 164 4.65 -12.76 -9.04
N THR A 165 3.32 -12.78 -8.95
CA THR A 165 2.47 -13.41 -9.96
C THR A 165 2.59 -12.64 -11.28
N ALA A 166 3.11 -13.32 -12.31
CA ALA A 166 3.28 -12.80 -13.67
C ALA A 166 1.96 -12.72 -14.46
N GLU A 167 0.86 -13.18 -13.87
CA GLU A 167 -0.46 -13.06 -14.47
C GLU A 167 -0.91 -11.61 -14.33
N THR A 168 -1.07 -10.95 -15.47
CA THR A 168 -1.86 -9.72 -15.60
C THR A 168 -3.16 -9.85 -14.79
N PRO A 169 -3.77 -8.76 -14.27
CA PRO A 169 -5.03 -8.78 -13.51
C PRO A 169 -6.29 -9.32 -14.26
N ARG A 170 -6.18 -10.29 -15.16
CA ARG A 170 -7.23 -10.77 -16.06
C ARG A 170 -7.24 -12.29 -16.33
N ASP A 171 -6.43 -13.10 -15.65
CA ASP A 171 -6.64 -14.57 -15.68
C ASP A 171 -7.29 -15.01 -14.38
N HIS A 172 -8.62 -14.98 -14.42
CA HIS A 172 -9.50 -15.19 -13.29
C HIS A 172 -9.56 -16.68 -12.95
N LYS A 173 -8.64 -17.14 -12.11
CA LYS A 173 -8.97 -18.29 -11.28
C LYS A 173 -9.98 -17.79 -10.24
N VAL A 174 -11.26 -18.10 -10.45
CA VAL A 174 -12.32 -17.88 -9.46
C VAL A 174 -11.82 -18.38 -8.11
N THR A 175 -11.49 -17.45 -7.21
CA THR A 175 -10.95 -17.81 -5.91
C THR A 175 -12.13 -18.16 -5.03
N ASN A 176 -12.22 -19.41 -4.62
CA ASN A 176 -13.32 -19.90 -3.80
C ASN A 176 -12.96 -19.79 -2.33
N LEU A 177 -13.57 -18.84 -1.64
CA LEU A 177 -13.53 -18.62 -0.19
C LEU A 177 -14.91 -18.86 0.45
N ALA A 178 -15.76 -19.68 -0.18
CA ALA A 178 -17.02 -20.07 0.44
C ALA A 178 -16.76 -20.71 1.80
N ASP A 179 -17.58 -20.35 2.79
CA ASP A 179 -17.47 -20.80 4.19
C ASP A 179 -16.18 -20.39 4.92
N ALA A 180 -15.35 -19.52 4.34
CA ALA A 180 -14.13 -19.06 5.00
C ALA A 180 -14.48 -18.24 6.25
N VAL A 181 -13.71 -18.44 7.32
CA VAL A 181 -13.78 -17.60 8.52
C VAL A 181 -12.84 -16.41 8.31
N LEU A 182 -13.42 -15.28 7.92
CA LEU A 182 -12.74 -14.01 7.64
C LEU A 182 -13.12 -12.93 8.67
N SER A 183 -13.74 -13.33 9.78
CA SER A 183 -14.18 -12.40 10.80
C SER A 183 -12.99 -11.66 11.40
N PHE A 184 -13.20 -10.37 11.68
CA PHE A 184 -12.18 -9.45 12.19
C PHE A 184 -10.93 -9.30 11.30
N THR A 185 -11.01 -9.73 10.04
CA THR A 185 -9.88 -9.63 9.09
C THR A 185 -9.89 -8.28 8.38
N ASP A 186 -8.71 -7.71 8.22
CA ASP A 186 -8.51 -6.55 7.37
C ASP A 186 -8.34 -6.98 5.90
N LEU A 187 -9.39 -6.71 5.12
CA LEU A 187 -9.47 -6.93 3.68
C LEU A 187 -9.47 -5.60 2.91
N SER A 188 -9.10 -4.50 3.56
CA SER A 188 -9.20 -3.16 2.97
C SER A 188 -8.29 -3.03 1.75
N GLY A 189 -8.83 -2.50 0.66
CA GLY A 189 -8.12 -2.32 -0.60
C GLY A 189 -7.71 -3.61 -1.29
N MET A 190 -8.14 -4.78 -0.81
CA MET A 190 -7.86 -6.04 -1.50
C MET A 190 -8.74 -6.18 -2.75
N ASN A 191 -8.17 -6.73 -3.81
CA ASN A 191 -8.96 -7.15 -4.95
C ASN A 191 -9.67 -8.48 -4.62
N LEU A 192 -10.98 -8.41 -4.39
CA LEU A 192 -11.88 -9.54 -4.14
C LEU A 192 -12.88 -9.72 -5.30
N SER A 193 -12.56 -9.20 -6.49
CA SER A 193 -13.44 -9.34 -7.65
C SER A 193 -13.59 -10.81 -8.03
N GLU A 194 -14.82 -11.23 -8.34
CA GLU A 194 -15.15 -12.61 -8.71
C GLU A 194 -14.79 -13.67 -7.67
N VAL A 195 -14.47 -13.27 -6.43
CA VAL A 195 -14.25 -14.20 -5.32
C VAL A 195 -15.61 -14.75 -4.89
N ASN A 196 -15.69 -16.07 -4.76
CA ASN A 196 -16.84 -16.70 -4.13
C ASN A 196 -16.68 -16.61 -2.61
N LEU A 197 -17.45 -15.73 -1.98
CA LEU A 197 -17.53 -15.49 -0.54
C LEU A 197 -18.84 -16.04 0.06
N ARG A 198 -19.57 -16.90 -0.65
CA ARG A 198 -20.86 -17.43 -0.18
C ARG A 198 -20.69 -18.11 1.17
N ARG A 199 -21.50 -17.68 2.15
CA ARG A 199 -21.46 -18.18 3.54
C ARG A 199 -20.14 -17.91 4.28
N ALA A 200 -19.24 -17.09 3.73
CA ALA A 200 -18.06 -16.67 4.46
C ALA A 200 -18.48 -15.86 5.69
N ASP A 201 -17.85 -16.11 6.83
CA ASP A 201 -18.02 -15.27 8.01
C ASP A 201 -17.19 -14.01 7.83
N LEU A 202 -17.84 -12.92 7.42
CA LEU A 202 -17.27 -11.58 7.29
C LEU A 202 -17.58 -10.70 8.52
N THR A 203 -17.96 -11.29 9.65
CA THR A 203 -18.33 -10.55 10.86
C THR A 203 -17.18 -9.63 11.28
N ALA A 204 -17.44 -8.32 11.33
CA ALA A 204 -16.45 -7.30 11.65
C ALA A 204 -15.20 -7.28 10.76
N ALA A 205 -15.26 -7.85 9.54
CA ALA A 205 -14.20 -7.68 8.55
C ALA A 205 -14.19 -6.23 8.00
N GLU A 206 -13.01 -5.67 7.79
CA GLU A 206 -12.85 -4.35 7.17
C GLU A 206 -12.71 -4.49 5.66
N LEU A 207 -13.71 -4.01 4.91
CA LEU A 207 -13.78 -4.08 3.44
C LEU A 207 -13.61 -2.72 2.76
N THR A 208 -13.10 -1.71 3.47
CA THR A 208 -12.96 -0.36 2.94
C THR A 208 -12.03 -0.37 1.71
N HIS A 209 -12.50 0.14 0.57
CA HIS A 209 -11.83 0.06 -0.74
C HIS A 209 -11.56 -1.35 -1.29
N ALA A 210 -12.08 -2.41 -0.68
CA ALA A 210 -11.99 -3.74 -1.30
C ALA A 210 -12.78 -3.74 -2.61
N ASN A 211 -12.19 -4.28 -3.68
CA ASN A 211 -12.91 -4.46 -4.94
C ASN A 211 -13.77 -5.72 -4.85
N LEU A 212 -15.08 -5.56 -4.81
CA LEU A 212 -16.04 -6.67 -4.73
C LEU A 212 -16.81 -6.87 -6.05
N ALA A 213 -16.32 -6.28 -7.15
CA ALA A 213 -16.96 -6.41 -8.46
C ALA A 213 -17.15 -7.90 -8.81
N GLU A 214 -18.39 -8.27 -9.13
CA GLU A 214 -18.74 -9.64 -9.53
C GLU A 214 -18.47 -10.73 -8.46
N SER A 215 -18.19 -10.35 -7.21
CA SER A 215 -18.07 -11.29 -6.09
C SER A 215 -19.43 -11.93 -5.76
N GLN A 216 -19.40 -13.17 -5.26
CA GLN A 216 -20.59 -13.90 -4.82
C GLN A 216 -20.65 -13.91 -3.29
N LEU A 217 -21.64 -13.25 -2.69
CA LEU A 217 -21.86 -13.19 -1.22
C LEU A 217 -22.96 -14.16 -0.77
#